data_AF-A0A972VC20-F1
#
_entry.id   AF-A0A972VC20-F1
#
_cell.length_a   1.000
_cell.length_b   1.000
_cell.length_c   1.000
_cell.angle_alpha   90.00
_cell.angle_beta   90.00
_cell.angle_gamma   90.00
#
_symmetry.space_group_name_H-M   'P 1'
#
loop_
_entity.id
_entity.type
_entity.pdbx_description
1 polymer ?
#
loop_
_entity_poly.entity_id
_entity_poly.type
_entity_poly.pdbx_seq_one_letter_code
_entity_poly.pdbx_strand_id
1 'polypeptide(L)'
;MHEQSTASVAGSSNPYFQQSGVQMVSEHACQSCHRPHSADKSERLLHYRHTQDNCLSCHDGSVALDVRSQLAMTSSHDGMAYRNVHDIKESPVTSPRHVTCEDCHNPHAVQDMVTQAPLVSPTMNKVSGVTASGGMIQTARYEYEVCFKCHGDNPSRVESRITRDVSQTNTRLEFDPSGPSSHPVVSMGVSKNVPSLRLPMTVASVIYCTDCHGSSDSRVKGPHGSMFSPLLKANYDTSDYTTESESAYALCYQCHSRNSIVSNESFPGHKRHLDQRIPCSACHDAHGISSAQGNSTNHSHLINFDTGIVDKDPGTGLLKFEDLGIQKGQCTLQCHGQQHSAEGY
;
A
#
# COMPACT_ATOMS: atom_id res chain seq x y z
N MET A 1 4.21 18.33 15.03
CA MET A 1 2.95 18.87 15.59
C MET A 1 2.78 20.31 15.13
N HIS A 2 1.64 20.69 14.57
CA HIS A 2 1.39 22.08 14.18
C HIS A 2 1.49 23.05 15.38
N GLU A 3 0.97 22.66 16.54
CA GLU A 3 1.01 23.45 17.78
C GLU A 3 2.43 23.80 18.28
N GLN A 4 3.45 23.05 17.88
CA GLN A 4 4.84 23.26 18.29
C GLN A 4 5.75 23.64 17.11
N SER A 5 5.17 23.85 15.92
CA SER A 5 5.94 24.12 14.71
C SER A 5 6.51 25.54 14.70
N THR A 6 7.83 25.64 14.57
CA THR A 6 8.55 26.90 14.38
C THR A 6 8.66 27.33 12.91
N ALA A 7 8.02 26.59 12.00
CA ALA A 7 8.02 26.93 10.58
C ALA A 7 7.34 28.28 10.34
N SER A 8 7.95 29.11 9.48
CA SER A 8 7.40 30.42 9.14
C SER A 8 6.28 30.28 8.10
N VAL A 9 5.13 30.90 8.36
CA VAL A 9 4.01 30.97 7.41
C VAL A 9 4.20 32.04 6.35
N ALA A 10 5.31 32.80 6.38
CA ALA A 10 5.59 33.85 5.40
C ALA A 10 5.73 33.33 3.96
N GLY A 11 6.03 32.04 3.78
CA GLY A 11 6.03 31.39 2.46
C GLY A 11 4.64 31.00 1.97
N SER A 12 3.64 30.90 2.85
CA SER A 12 2.33 30.36 2.50
C SER A 12 1.62 31.20 1.44
N SER A 13 0.93 30.49 0.55
CA SER A 13 0.07 31.09 -0.48
C SER A 13 -1.22 31.73 0.08
N ASN A 14 -1.51 31.58 1.39
CA ASN A 14 -2.66 32.22 2.03
C ASN A 14 -2.35 33.66 2.47
N PRO A 15 -3.00 34.69 1.90
CA PRO A 15 -2.75 36.09 2.27
C PRO A 15 -3.07 36.41 3.73
N TYR A 16 -3.93 35.62 4.39
CA TYR A 16 -4.27 35.81 5.81
C TYR A 16 -3.03 35.78 6.70
N PHE A 17 -2.09 34.89 6.41
CA PHE A 17 -0.87 34.71 7.21
C PHE A 17 0.11 35.87 7.07
N GLN A 18 0.03 36.66 6.00
CA GLN A 18 0.87 37.84 5.79
C GLN A 18 0.36 39.07 6.56
N GLN A 19 -0.88 39.04 7.03
CA GLN A 19 -1.57 40.20 7.62
C GLN A 19 -1.74 40.10 9.14
N SER A 20 -1.49 38.93 9.73
CA SER A 20 -1.79 38.64 11.14
C SER A 20 -0.78 39.21 12.15
N GLY A 21 0.39 39.69 11.68
CA GLY A 21 1.47 40.19 12.55
C GLY A 21 2.27 39.10 13.31
N VAL A 22 1.89 37.83 13.17
CA VAL A 22 2.60 36.65 13.73
C VAL A 22 3.09 35.75 12.60
N GLN A 23 4.24 35.11 12.78
CA GLN A 23 4.98 34.50 11.67
C GLN A 23 5.13 32.99 11.77
N MET A 24 4.94 32.36 12.94
CA MET A 24 5.11 30.91 13.08
C MET A 24 3.77 30.15 13.03
N VAL A 25 3.79 28.93 12.50
CA VAL A 25 2.62 28.03 12.49
C VAL A 25 2.07 27.81 13.91
N SER A 26 2.94 27.67 14.91
CA SER A 26 2.53 27.51 16.32
C SER A 26 1.83 28.76 16.88
N GLU A 27 2.27 29.96 16.51
CA GLU A 27 1.69 31.23 16.96
C GLU A 27 0.30 31.46 16.38
N HIS A 28 0.07 31.04 15.13
CA HIS A 28 -1.24 31.04 14.52
C HIS A 28 -2.19 30.02 15.18
N ALA A 29 -1.66 28.96 15.78
CA ALA A 29 -2.42 27.94 16.51
C ALA A 29 -3.65 27.45 15.71
N CYS A 30 -4.86 27.57 16.28
CA CYS A 30 -6.11 27.22 15.60
C CYS A 30 -6.31 28.02 14.30
N GLN A 31 -5.78 29.25 14.24
CA GLN A 31 -5.94 30.13 13.08
C GLN A 31 -5.09 29.72 11.87
N SER A 32 -4.20 28.73 12.03
CA SER A 32 -3.51 28.08 10.91
C SER A 32 -4.48 27.38 9.96
N CYS A 33 -5.65 26.95 10.44
CA CYS A 33 -6.67 26.29 9.60
C CYS A 33 -8.04 26.98 9.68
N HIS A 34 -8.36 27.57 10.84
CA HIS A 34 -9.66 28.19 11.10
C HIS A 34 -9.61 29.72 10.98
N ARG A 35 -10.59 30.30 10.32
CA ARG A 35 -10.75 31.74 10.16
C ARG A 35 -12.01 32.21 10.90
N PRO A 36 -11.88 32.80 12.11
CA PRO A 36 -13.05 33.17 12.92
C PRO A 36 -14.03 34.12 12.22
N HIS A 37 -13.52 35.00 11.36
CA HIS A 37 -14.32 35.97 10.62
C HIS A 37 -14.02 35.91 9.13
N SER A 38 -15.07 35.91 8.31
CA SER A 38 -14.96 35.85 6.85
C SER A 38 -14.28 34.57 6.33
N ALA A 39 -14.52 33.43 7.00
CA ALA A 39 -14.15 32.12 6.47
C ALA A 39 -14.83 31.90 5.12
N ASP A 40 -14.10 31.36 4.15
CA ASP A 40 -14.68 30.99 2.86
C ASP A 40 -15.56 29.73 3.00
N LYS A 41 -15.19 28.82 3.92
CA LYS A 41 -16.05 27.70 4.34
C LYS A 41 -16.75 28.04 5.66
N SER A 42 -18.08 28.12 5.62
CA SER A 42 -18.89 28.31 6.83
C SER A 42 -18.77 27.12 7.78
N GLU A 43 -18.79 25.90 7.25
CA GLU A 43 -18.59 24.69 8.04
C GLU A 43 -17.16 24.63 8.58
N ARG A 44 -17.05 24.49 9.92
CA ARG A 44 -15.79 24.46 10.67
C ARG A 44 -14.92 25.72 10.50
N LEU A 45 -15.44 26.79 9.89
CA LEU A 45 -14.74 28.06 9.71
C LEU A 45 -13.39 27.91 9.00
N LEU A 46 -13.27 27.10 7.95
CA LEU A 46 -11.97 26.91 7.27
C LEU A 46 -11.64 28.09 6.34
N HIS A 47 -10.34 28.38 6.19
CA HIS A 47 -9.84 29.45 5.31
C HIS A 47 -10.33 29.30 3.87
N TYR A 48 -10.34 28.07 3.36
CA TYR A 48 -10.75 27.75 1.98
C TYR A 48 -11.95 26.82 1.96
N ARG A 49 -12.88 27.08 1.02
CA ARG A 49 -14.02 26.20 0.75
C ARG A 49 -13.61 24.81 0.25
N HIS A 50 -12.49 24.72 -0.46
CA HIS A 50 -11.91 23.44 -0.86
C HIS A 50 -11.03 22.91 0.28
N THR A 51 -11.46 21.81 0.91
CA THR A 51 -10.81 21.31 2.14
C THR A 51 -9.30 21.13 1.98
N GLN A 52 -8.84 20.53 0.87
CA GLN A 52 -7.42 20.25 0.64
C GLN A 52 -6.55 21.51 0.56
N ASP A 53 -7.11 22.64 0.14
CA ASP A 53 -6.36 23.90 0.03
C ASP A 53 -5.95 24.44 1.40
N ASN A 54 -6.67 24.07 2.47
CA ASN A 54 -6.30 24.40 3.85
C ASN A 54 -5.03 23.66 4.31
N CYS A 55 -4.68 22.56 3.66
CA CYS A 55 -3.45 21.81 3.93
C CYS A 55 -2.35 22.25 2.95
N LEU A 56 -2.68 22.31 1.66
CA LEU A 56 -1.75 22.58 0.58
C LEU A 56 -1.37 24.06 0.44
N SER A 57 -1.90 24.96 1.26
CA SER A 57 -1.37 26.32 1.39
C SER A 57 -0.03 26.38 2.12
N CYS A 58 0.35 25.29 2.81
CA CYS A 58 1.61 25.14 3.52
C CYS A 58 2.41 23.92 3.02
N HIS A 59 1.73 22.84 2.64
CA HIS A 59 2.33 21.57 2.15
C HIS A 59 2.58 21.55 0.63
N ASP A 60 3.00 22.69 0.08
CA ASP A 60 3.38 22.88 -1.34
C ASP A 60 4.87 23.21 -1.51
N GLY A 61 5.67 23.01 -0.46
CA GLY A 61 7.11 23.33 -0.44
C GLY A 61 7.43 24.72 0.10
N SER A 62 6.43 25.60 0.26
CA SER A 62 6.66 26.98 0.70
C SER A 62 6.86 27.13 2.21
N VAL A 63 6.20 26.27 3.00
CA VAL A 63 6.28 26.26 4.48
C VAL A 63 6.71 24.89 4.99
N ALA A 64 6.11 23.84 4.44
CA ALA A 64 6.39 22.44 4.78
C ALA A 64 6.75 21.64 3.52
N LEU A 65 6.97 20.34 3.68
CA LEU A 65 7.26 19.44 2.56
C LEU A 65 6.23 19.58 1.43
N ASP A 66 6.72 19.53 0.19
CA ASP A 66 5.91 19.66 -1.02
C ASP A 66 5.15 18.36 -1.32
N VAL A 67 4.03 18.17 -0.63
CA VAL A 67 3.07 17.09 -0.89
C VAL A 67 2.30 17.37 -2.17
N ARG A 68 2.08 18.64 -2.51
CA ARG A 68 1.34 19.04 -3.73
C ARG A 68 1.94 18.43 -4.99
N SER A 69 3.27 18.45 -5.15
CA SER A 69 3.91 17.82 -6.32
C SER A 69 3.78 16.30 -6.35
N GLN A 70 3.70 15.66 -5.18
CA GLN A 70 3.48 14.21 -5.08
C GLN A 70 2.08 13.83 -5.59
N LEU A 71 1.05 14.59 -5.20
CA LEU A 71 -0.33 14.35 -5.64
C LEU A 71 -0.50 14.43 -7.16
N ALA A 72 0.35 15.21 -7.84
CA ALA A 72 0.37 15.36 -9.29
C ALA A 72 1.11 14.24 -10.05
N MET A 73 1.70 13.26 -9.34
CA MET A 73 2.35 12.12 -9.99
C MET A 73 1.35 11.21 -10.71
N THR A 74 1.86 10.39 -11.63
CA THR A 74 1.06 9.50 -12.50
C THR A 74 0.21 8.49 -11.74
N SER A 75 0.65 8.09 -10.54
CA SER A 75 -0.13 7.28 -9.62
C SER A 75 -0.12 7.95 -8.25
N SER A 76 -1.28 8.36 -7.76
CA SER A 76 -1.41 9.10 -6.49
C SER A 76 -2.71 8.79 -5.76
N HIS A 77 -2.70 8.99 -4.45
CA HIS A 77 -3.93 9.21 -3.70
C HIS A 77 -4.34 10.68 -3.89
N ASP A 78 -4.86 11.00 -5.08
CA ASP A 78 -5.16 12.38 -5.45
C ASP A 78 -6.38 12.94 -4.70
N GLY A 79 -6.11 13.66 -3.61
CA GLY A 79 -7.13 14.39 -2.87
C GLY A 79 -7.69 15.60 -3.61
N MET A 80 -7.01 16.10 -4.65
CA MET A 80 -7.45 17.27 -5.42
C MET A 80 -8.59 16.94 -6.39
N ALA A 81 -8.76 15.66 -6.73
CA ALA A 81 -9.85 15.20 -7.59
C ALA A 81 -11.23 15.34 -6.91
N TYR A 82 -11.29 15.42 -5.58
CA TYR A 82 -12.54 15.36 -4.82
C TYR A 82 -12.82 16.66 -4.06
N ARG A 83 -14.05 17.15 -4.17
CA ARG A 83 -14.46 18.43 -3.56
C ARG A 83 -15.49 18.21 -2.45
N ASN A 84 -15.09 18.46 -1.20
CA ASN A 84 -15.99 18.45 -0.04
C ASN A 84 -16.80 17.14 0.13
N VAL A 85 -16.18 16.00 -0.16
CA VAL A 85 -16.83 14.68 -0.10
C VAL A 85 -16.64 13.97 1.24
N HIS A 86 -15.59 14.33 2.00
CA HIS A 86 -15.28 13.71 3.29
C HIS A 86 -16.17 14.25 4.41
N ASP A 87 -16.83 13.34 5.13
CA ASP A 87 -17.59 13.60 6.37
C ASP A 87 -17.03 12.73 7.50
N ILE A 88 -16.87 13.28 8.70
CA ILE A 88 -16.37 12.54 9.86
C ILE A 88 -17.29 11.38 10.29
N LYS A 89 -18.56 11.41 9.89
CA LYS A 89 -19.57 10.39 10.17
C LYS A 89 -19.74 9.40 9.02
N GLU A 90 -18.95 9.54 7.97
CA GLU A 90 -19.07 8.66 6.82
C GLU A 90 -18.73 7.22 7.18
N SER A 91 -19.31 6.27 6.43
CA SER A 91 -19.03 4.86 6.65
C SER A 91 -17.99 4.39 5.65
N PRO A 92 -16.88 3.79 6.11
CA PRO A 92 -15.87 3.18 5.23
C PRO A 92 -16.44 2.15 4.24
N VAL A 93 -17.59 1.54 4.53
CA VAL A 93 -18.19 0.50 3.68
C VAL A 93 -19.13 1.07 2.61
N THR A 94 -19.75 2.23 2.86
CA THR A 94 -20.78 2.78 1.94
C THR A 94 -20.36 4.08 1.27
N SER A 95 -19.31 4.74 1.75
CA SER A 95 -18.83 5.97 1.13
C SER A 95 -18.33 5.72 -0.29
N PRO A 96 -18.66 6.61 -1.25
CA PRO A 96 -18.02 6.61 -2.56
C PRO A 96 -16.50 6.70 -2.42
N ARG A 97 -15.77 6.02 -3.31
CA ARG A 97 -14.30 6.05 -3.29
C ARG A 97 -13.79 7.48 -3.43
N HIS A 98 -13.06 7.93 -2.44
CA HIS A 98 -12.28 9.17 -2.46
C HIS A 98 -11.13 9.07 -1.46
N VAL A 99 -10.24 10.06 -1.51
CA VAL A 99 -9.22 10.30 -0.49
C VAL A 99 -9.13 11.80 -0.24
N THR A 100 -8.96 12.19 1.00
CA THR A 100 -8.65 13.54 1.47
C THR A 100 -7.52 13.47 2.52
N CYS A 101 -6.86 14.59 2.80
CA CYS A 101 -5.87 14.65 3.88
C CYS A 101 -6.41 14.07 5.20
N GLU A 102 -7.66 14.41 5.53
CA GLU A 102 -8.31 14.02 6.79
C GLU A 102 -8.69 12.55 6.89
N ASP A 103 -8.71 11.82 5.76
CA ASP A 103 -8.98 10.38 5.76
C ASP A 103 -7.89 9.57 6.45
N CYS A 104 -6.66 10.07 6.39
CA CYS A 104 -5.47 9.43 6.96
C CYS A 104 -4.84 10.26 8.07
N HIS A 105 -4.99 11.59 8.05
CA HIS A 105 -4.37 12.49 9.02
C HIS A 105 -5.41 13.17 9.91
N ASN A 106 -5.10 13.26 11.20
CA ASN A 106 -5.86 14.12 12.11
C ASN A 106 -5.05 15.40 12.39
N PRO A 107 -5.41 16.57 11.83
CA PRO A 107 -4.63 17.80 11.99
C PRO A 107 -4.56 18.28 13.45
N HIS A 108 -5.45 17.81 14.32
CA HIS A 108 -5.43 18.11 15.76
C HIS A 108 -4.58 17.12 16.58
N ALA A 109 -4.06 16.05 15.99
CA ALA A 109 -3.31 15.00 16.69
C ALA A 109 -1.99 14.60 16.01
N VAL A 110 -1.67 15.20 14.86
CA VAL A 110 -0.50 14.86 14.02
C VAL A 110 0.83 15.12 14.73
N GLN A 111 1.56 14.06 15.01
CA GLN A 111 2.89 14.08 15.63
C GLN A 111 3.97 13.64 14.64
N ASP A 112 5.18 14.17 14.81
CA ASP A 112 6.35 13.75 14.04
C ASP A 112 7.23 12.86 14.92
N MET A 113 6.94 11.56 14.90
CA MET A 113 7.63 10.54 15.68
C MET A 113 7.71 9.25 14.87
N VAL A 114 8.78 8.48 15.09
CA VAL A 114 9.00 7.19 14.43
C VAL A 114 8.33 6.08 15.23
N THR A 115 7.66 5.16 14.54
CA THR A 115 7.08 3.94 15.08
C THR A 115 7.51 2.74 14.24
N GLN A 116 7.40 1.54 14.80
CA GLN A 116 7.72 0.29 14.11
C GLN A 116 6.44 -0.48 13.78
N ALA A 117 6.45 -1.13 12.62
CA ALA A 117 5.32 -1.91 12.15
C ALA A 117 4.89 -2.97 13.19
N PRO A 118 3.58 -3.22 13.33
CA PRO A 118 2.48 -2.63 12.53
C PRO A 118 1.89 -1.34 13.12
N LEU A 119 2.48 -0.74 14.17
CA LEU A 119 1.87 0.39 14.88
C LEU A 119 1.62 1.58 13.95
N VAL A 120 0.47 2.22 14.10
CA VAL A 120 0.12 3.39 13.29
C VAL A 120 1.13 4.52 13.50
N SER A 121 1.54 5.17 12.40
CA SER A 121 2.39 6.36 12.50
C SER A 121 1.69 7.45 13.33
N PRO A 122 2.41 8.16 14.22
CA PRO A 122 1.87 9.31 14.95
C PRO A 122 1.42 10.47 14.03
N THR A 123 1.80 10.44 12.75
CA THR A 123 1.22 11.34 11.73
C THR A 123 -0.26 11.04 11.44
N MET A 124 -0.72 9.82 11.70
CA MET A 124 -2.10 9.33 11.54
C MET A 124 -2.77 9.06 12.90
N ASN A 125 -2.30 9.73 13.95
CA ASN A 125 -2.79 9.52 15.31
C ASN A 125 -4.27 9.92 15.44
N LYS A 126 -5.05 9.16 16.22
CA LYS A 126 -6.49 9.41 16.47
C LYS A 126 -7.32 9.52 15.19
N VAL A 127 -7.00 8.73 14.17
CA VAL A 127 -7.81 8.55 12.97
C VAL A 127 -8.57 7.24 13.11
N SER A 128 -9.81 7.18 12.61
CA SER A 128 -10.61 5.96 12.60
C SER A 128 -9.98 4.89 11.70
N GLY A 129 -10.40 3.64 11.86
CA GLY A 129 -9.94 2.55 11.00
C GLY A 129 -10.94 1.40 10.90
N VAL A 130 -10.55 0.36 10.18
CA VAL A 130 -11.23 -0.92 10.07
C VAL A 130 -10.26 -2.02 10.49
N THR A 131 -10.61 -2.84 11.49
CA THR A 131 -9.77 -3.94 11.95
C THR A 131 -9.63 -5.03 10.89
N ALA A 132 -8.66 -5.95 11.05
CA ALA A 132 -8.55 -7.13 10.18
C ALA A 132 -9.84 -7.99 10.15
N SER A 133 -10.63 -7.97 11.23
CA SER A 133 -11.93 -8.63 11.31
C SER A 133 -13.11 -7.85 10.69
N GLY A 134 -12.86 -6.65 10.12
CA GLY A 134 -13.88 -5.80 9.50
C GLY A 134 -14.62 -4.87 10.47
N GLY A 135 -14.19 -4.78 11.73
CA GLY A 135 -14.82 -3.90 12.72
C GLY A 135 -14.38 -2.45 12.55
N MET A 136 -15.34 -1.52 12.47
CA MET A 136 -15.05 -0.09 12.47
C MET A 136 -14.60 0.37 13.87
N ILE A 137 -13.49 1.10 13.94
CA ILE A 137 -12.91 1.62 15.19
C ILE A 137 -12.67 3.12 15.09
N GLN A 138 -12.86 3.83 16.21
CA GLN A 138 -12.69 5.29 16.28
C GLN A 138 -11.23 5.74 16.29
N THR A 139 -10.33 4.86 16.73
CA THR A 139 -8.90 5.13 16.80
C THR A 139 -8.15 3.89 16.33
N ALA A 140 -7.54 3.97 15.16
CA ALA A 140 -6.60 3.00 14.63
C ALA A 140 -5.39 2.86 15.57
N ARG A 141 -4.95 1.62 15.75
CA ARG A 141 -3.74 1.24 16.49
C ARG A 141 -2.66 0.77 15.53
N TYR A 142 -3.03 0.26 14.37
CA TYR A 142 -2.14 -0.26 13.35
C TYR A 142 -2.32 0.47 12.01
N GLU A 143 -1.24 0.62 11.23
CA GLU A 143 -1.29 1.36 9.95
C GLU A 143 -2.33 0.75 9.00
N TYR A 144 -2.35 -0.57 8.87
CA TYR A 144 -3.26 -1.27 7.95
C TYR A 144 -4.73 -0.97 8.23
N GLU A 145 -5.09 -0.63 9.48
CA GLU A 145 -6.49 -0.34 9.84
C GLU A 145 -6.97 0.96 9.19
N VAL A 146 -6.08 1.92 8.96
CA VAL A 146 -6.38 3.15 8.22
C VAL A 146 -6.60 2.82 6.74
N CYS A 147 -5.73 1.99 6.16
CA CYS A 147 -5.82 1.56 4.76
C CYS A 147 -7.10 0.76 4.47
N PHE A 148 -7.50 -0.12 5.40
CA PHE A 148 -8.68 -0.96 5.27
C PHE A 148 -10.00 -0.19 5.25
N LYS A 149 -10.02 1.10 5.63
CA LYS A 149 -11.19 1.97 5.41
C LYS A 149 -11.66 1.92 3.95
N CYS A 150 -10.71 1.97 3.01
CA CYS A 150 -11.01 2.08 1.59
C CYS A 150 -10.63 0.80 0.81
N HIS A 151 -9.59 0.09 1.24
CA HIS A 151 -9.08 -1.11 0.56
C HIS A 151 -9.68 -2.42 1.10
N GLY A 152 -10.42 -2.37 2.22
CA GLY A 152 -11.06 -3.54 2.84
C GLY A 152 -12.45 -3.82 2.24
N ASP A 153 -13.49 -3.66 3.06
CA ASP A 153 -14.86 -4.07 2.72
C ASP A 153 -15.61 -3.11 1.79
N ASN A 154 -15.03 -1.97 1.42
CA ASN A 154 -15.70 -1.01 0.53
C ASN A 154 -15.93 -1.65 -0.86
N PRO A 155 -17.17 -1.72 -1.38
CA PRO A 155 -17.43 -2.26 -2.72
C PRO A 155 -16.83 -1.42 -3.86
N SER A 156 -16.53 -0.15 -3.61
CA SER A 156 -15.88 0.77 -4.54
C SER A 156 -14.36 0.78 -4.41
N ARG A 157 -13.77 -0.18 -3.69
CA ARG A 157 -12.32 -0.31 -3.53
C ARG A 157 -11.60 -0.46 -4.87
N VAL A 158 -10.28 -0.32 -4.85
CA VAL A 158 -9.46 -0.48 -6.05
C VAL A 158 -9.42 -1.96 -6.45
N GLU A 159 -9.63 -2.24 -7.73
CA GLU A 159 -9.51 -3.59 -8.28
C GLU A 159 -8.06 -3.95 -8.60
N SER A 160 -7.76 -5.25 -8.62
CA SER A 160 -6.44 -5.75 -9.03
C SER A 160 -6.14 -5.39 -10.49
N ARG A 161 -4.87 -5.08 -10.77
CA ARG A 161 -4.36 -4.88 -12.15
C ARG A 161 -3.90 -6.18 -12.80
N ILE A 162 -3.80 -7.26 -12.03
CA ILE A 162 -3.35 -8.58 -12.46
C ILE A 162 -4.56 -9.52 -12.38
N THR A 163 -4.82 -10.27 -13.44
CA THR A 163 -5.98 -11.18 -13.50
C THR A 163 -5.59 -12.51 -12.88
N ARG A 164 -5.95 -12.71 -11.62
CA ARG A 164 -5.58 -13.90 -10.85
C ARG A 164 -6.52 -15.08 -11.08
N ASP A 165 -6.01 -16.29 -10.92
CA ASP A 165 -6.82 -17.53 -10.85
C ASP A 165 -7.83 -17.46 -9.70
N VAL A 166 -7.35 -17.09 -8.52
CA VAL A 166 -8.20 -16.70 -7.39
C VAL A 166 -8.26 -15.18 -7.29
N SER A 167 -9.41 -14.60 -7.61
CA SER A 167 -9.64 -13.17 -7.48
C SER A 167 -10.10 -12.82 -6.06
N GLN A 168 -9.33 -11.94 -5.42
CA GLN A 168 -9.68 -11.26 -4.19
C GLN A 168 -9.20 -9.82 -4.31
N THR A 169 -10.01 -8.84 -3.91
CA THR A 169 -9.61 -7.43 -3.92
C THR A 169 -9.89 -6.74 -2.60
N ASN A 170 -10.51 -7.45 -1.65
CA ASN A 170 -10.65 -6.99 -0.29
C ASN A 170 -9.36 -7.28 0.47
N THR A 171 -8.54 -6.25 0.65
CA THR A 171 -7.18 -6.39 1.14
C THR A 171 -7.11 -6.90 2.59
N ARG A 172 -8.14 -6.69 3.42
CA ARG A 172 -8.17 -7.33 4.75
C ARG A 172 -8.36 -8.84 4.70
N LEU A 173 -8.97 -9.37 3.64
CA LEU A 173 -9.10 -10.82 3.42
C LEU A 173 -7.83 -11.40 2.81
N GLU A 174 -7.13 -10.66 1.94
CA GLU A 174 -5.82 -11.08 1.39
C GLU A 174 -4.76 -11.20 2.49
N PHE A 175 -4.84 -10.36 3.52
CA PHE A 175 -3.95 -10.38 4.69
C PHE A 175 -4.56 -11.06 5.93
N ASP A 176 -5.60 -11.88 5.78
CA ASP A 176 -6.15 -12.66 6.88
C ASP A 176 -5.06 -13.62 7.42
N PRO A 177 -4.68 -13.54 8.71
CA PRO A 177 -3.65 -14.40 9.30
C PRO A 177 -3.98 -15.91 9.24
N SER A 178 -5.24 -16.26 9.03
CA SER A 178 -5.67 -17.65 8.83
C SER A 178 -5.56 -18.12 7.37
N GLY A 179 -5.23 -17.21 6.44
CA GLY A 179 -4.94 -17.53 5.04
C GLY A 179 -3.67 -18.36 4.88
N PRO A 180 -3.53 -19.10 3.77
CA PRO A 180 -2.39 -20.00 3.56
C PRO A 180 -1.06 -19.27 3.31
N SER A 181 -1.13 -18.05 2.78
CA SER A 181 0.04 -17.21 2.56
C SER A 181 -0.35 -15.74 2.43
N SER A 182 0.51 -14.87 2.95
CA SER A 182 0.44 -13.42 2.77
C SER A 182 1.81 -12.78 3.04
N HIS A 183 2.06 -11.59 2.50
CA HIS A 183 3.10 -10.73 3.07
C HIS A 183 2.69 -10.30 4.49
N PRO A 184 3.66 -10.07 5.40
CA PRO A 184 3.38 -9.95 6.82
C PRO A 184 2.98 -8.52 7.21
N VAL A 185 1.80 -8.06 6.80
CA VAL A 185 1.27 -6.72 7.12
C VAL A 185 0.45 -6.73 8.42
N VAL A 186 -0.46 -7.70 8.56
CA VAL A 186 -1.35 -7.82 9.74
C VAL A 186 -0.67 -8.61 10.86
N SER A 187 0.10 -9.63 10.50
CA SER A 187 0.82 -10.51 11.43
C SER A 187 2.11 -11.03 10.78
N MET A 188 2.95 -11.71 11.57
CA MET A 188 4.07 -12.48 11.00
C MET A 188 3.58 -13.50 9.96
N GLY A 189 4.44 -13.81 9.00
CA GLY A 189 4.13 -14.77 7.94
C GLY A 189 3.93 -16.19 8.45
N VAL A 190 3.11 -16.96 7.73
CA VAL A 190 2.88 -18.39 8.03
C VAL A 190 4.15 -19.21 7.75
N SER A 191 4.84 -18.92 6.64
CA SER A 191 6.07 -19.62 6.25
C SER A 191 7.18 -19.45 7.30
N LYS A 192 7.80 -20.57 7.67
CA LYS A 192 8.95 -20.61 8.60
C LYS A 192 10.31 -20.60 7.89
N ASN A 193 10.30 -20.63 6.55
CA ASN A 193 11.51 -20.63 5.75
C ASN A 193 11.36 -19.66 4.57
N VAL A 194 12.12 -18.56 4.60
CA VAL A 194 12.19 -17.56 3.54
C VAL A 194 13.67 -17.24 3.28
N PRO A 195 14.40 -18.11 2.54
CA PRO A 195 15.86 -17.98 2.36
C PRO A 195 16.29 -16.64 1.74
N SER A 196 15.43 -16.08 0.89
CA SER A 196 15.71 -14.82 0.22
C SER A 196 15.56 -13.60 1.12
N LEU A 197 15.05 -13.72 2.35
CA LEU A 197 14.80 -12.56 3.20
C LEU A 197 16.12 -11.86 3.59
N ARG A 198 16.21 -10.56 3.33
CA ARG A 198 17.41 -9.76 3.63
C ARG A 198 17.48 -9.42 5.12
N LEU A 199 18.67 -9.52 5.71
CA LEU A 199 18.91 -8.99 7.05
C LEU A 199 18.70 -7.47 7.09
N PRO A 200 18.16 -6.90 8.19
CA PRO A 200 17.88 -7.56 9.48
C PRO A 200 16.50 -8.21 9.59
N MET A 201 15.74 -8.35 8.49
CA MET A 201 14.42 -8.96 8.53
C MET A 201 14.51 -10.45 8.84
N THR A 202 13.48 -10.97 9.52
CA THR A 202 13.31 -12.39 9.84
C THR A 202 11.89 -12.83 9.51
N VAL A 203 11.59 -14.13 9.56
CA VAL A 203 10.23 -14.64 9.37
C VAL A 203 9.22 -14.14 10.42
N ALA A 204 9.71 -13.52 11.50
CA ALA A 204 8.88 -12.86 12.52
C ALA A 204 8.66 -11.36 12.25
N SER A 205 9.31 -10.78 11.25
CA SER A 205 9.15 -9.37 10.88
C SER A 205 7.74 -9.10 10.35
N VAL A 206 7.21 -7.94 10.72
CA VAL A 206 5.98 -7.35 10.18
C VAL A 206 6.38 -6.09 9.43
N ILE A 207 5.72 -5.83 8.31
CA ILE A 207 5.97 -4.68 7.42
C ILE A 207 4.74 -3.77 7.37
N TYR A 208 4.96 -2.55 6.92
CA TYR A 208 3.91 -1.58 6.64
C TYR A 208 3.30 -1.80 5.26
N CYS A 209 2.05 -1.36 5.06
CA CYS A 209 1.51 -1.18 3.71
C CYS A 209 2.41 -0.20 2.93
N THR A 210 2.95 0.80 3.64
CA THR A 210 3.79 1.86 3.07
C THR A 210 5.24 1.45 2.77
N ASP A 211 5.65 0.23 3.12
CA ASP A 211 6.92 -0.35 2.67
C ASP A 211 6.87 -0.73 1.17
N CYS A 212 5.68 -1.09 0.67
CA CYS A 212 5.43 -1.35 -0.76
C CYS A 212 4.73 -0.17 -1.45
N HIS A 213 3.69 0.39 -0.83
CA HIS A 213 2.88 1.47 -1.38
C HIS A 213 3.27 2.83 -0.81
N GLY A 214 4.10 3.58 -1.53
CA GLY A 214 4.65 4.84 -1.04
C GLY A 214 5.19 5.71 -2.14
N SER A 215 5.73 6.86 -1.76
CA SER A 215 6.36 7.74 -2.73
C SER A 215 7.64 7.17 -3.31
N SER A 216 7.80 7.34 -4.63
CA SER A 216 9.08 7.14 -5.32
C SER A 216 10.08 8.27 -5.06
N ASP A 217 9.66 9.36 -4.41
CA ASP A 217 10.49 10.45 -3.91
C ASP A 217 10.76 10.25 -2.42
N SER A 218 12.02 10.01 -2.06
CA SER A 218 12.41 9.74 -0.68
C SER A 218 12.25 10.94 0.27
N ARG A 219 12.03 12.16 -0.26
CA ARG A 219 11.88 13.39 0.54
C ARG A 219 10.50 13.51 1.18
N VAL A 220 9.45 13.00 0.53
CA VAL A 220 8.07 13.05 1.03
C VAL A 220 7.58 11.64 1.30
N LYS A 221 7.52 11.28 2.58
CA LYS A 221 7.13 9.94 3.00
C LYS A 221 5.61 9.72 2.88
N GLY A 222 5.21 8.46 2.80
CA GLY A 222 3.82 8.04 2.77
C GLY A 222 3.22 7.90 1.36
N PRO A 223 1.98 7.40 1.26
CA PRO A 223 1.36 7.00 0.02
C PRO A 223 0.68 8.19 -0.69
N HIS A 224 1.43 9.27 -0.97
CA HIS A 224 0.89 10.46 -1.61
C HIS A 224 0.88 10.34 -3.14
N GLY A 225 2.05 10.02 -3.71
CA GLY A 225 2.19 9.80 -5.15
C GLY A 225 3.50 9.14 -5.51
N SER A 226 3.50 8.40 -6.61
CA SER A 226 4.64 7.68 -7.15
C SER A 226 4.62 7.70 -8.68
N MET A 227 5.81 7.65 -9.29
CA MET A 227 5.96 7.39 -10.71
C MET A 227 5.68 5.93 -11.10
N PHE A 228 5.70 5.02 -10.12
CA PHE A 228 5.44 3.59 -10.33
C PHE A 228 4.01 3.26 -9.92
N SER A 229 3.23 2.73 -10.85
CA SER A 229 1.82 2.42 -10.65
C SER A 229 1.62 0.94 -10.29
N PRO A 230 0.71 0.58 -9.35
CA PRO A 230 -0.17 1.45 -8.58
C PRO A 230 0.47 1.91 -7.25
N LEU A 231 0.94 3.16 -7.22
CA LEU A 231 1.48 3.84 -6.06
C LEU A 231 2.63 3.07 -5.37
N LEU A 232 3.51 2.47 -6.15
CA LEU A 232 4.59 1.62 -5.66
C LEU A 232 5.82 2.45 -5.32
N LYS A 233 6.50 2.15 -4.22
CA LYS A 233 7.71 2.88 -3.78
C LYS A 233 8.89 2.72 -4.74
N ALA A 234 8.91 1.62 -5.50
CA ALA A 234 9.91 1.31 -6.50
C ALA A 234 9.29 0.48 -7.63
N ASN A 235 10.03 0.29 -8.71
CA ASN A 235 9.55 -0.42 -9.88
C ASN A 235 9.22 -1.90 -9.59
N TYR A 236 8.14 -2.38 -10.20
CA TYR A 236 7.72 -3.77 -10.24
C TYR A 236 7.06 -4.04 -11.58
N ASP A 237 7.85 -4.52 -12.54
CA ASP A 237 7.36 -4.82 -13.87
C ASP A 237 6.66 -6.18 -13.89
N THR A 238 5.39 -6.18 -14.32
CA THR A 238 4.53 -7.38 -14.30
C THR A 238 4.15 -7.86 -15.70
N SER A 239 4.64 -7.17 -16.74
CA SER A 239 4.35 -7.54 -18.13
C SER A 239 4.99 -8.88 -18.48
N ASP A 240 4.32 -9.66 -19.32
CA ASP A 240 4.92 -10.87 -19.88
C ASP A 240 6.20 -10.54 -20.66
N TYR A 241 7.14 -11.50 -20.71
CA TYR A 241 8.47 -11.34 -21.29
C TYR A 241 9.35 -10.25 -20.64
N THR A 242 9.06 -9.86 -19.40
CA THR A 242 9.93 -8.97 -18.61
C THR A 242 11.26 -9.66 -18.32
N THR A 243 12.36 -9.02 -18.73
CA THR A 243 13.71 -9.51 -18.40
C THR A 243 14.02 -9.19 -16.94
N GLU A 244 14.39 -10.22 -16.17
CA GLU A 244 14.78 -10.04 -14.78
C GLU A 244 15.99 -9.10 -14.64
N SER A 245 15.86 -8.11 -13.76
CA SER A 245 16.94 -7.22 -13.37
C SER A 245 16.66 -6.59 -12.01
N GLU A 246 17.71 -6.03 -11.38
CA GLU A 246 17.55 -5.25 -10.14
C GLU A 246 16.55 -4.10 -10.29
N SER A 247 16.47 -3.48 -11.47
CA SER A 247 15.53 -2.39 -11.73
C SER A 247 14.10 -2.88 -12.00
N ALA A 248 13.93 -4.02 -12.67
CA ALA A 248 12.59 -4.55 -13.00
C ALA A 248 11.82 -4.96 -11.73
N TYR A 249 12.52 -5.51 -10.74
CA TYR A 249 11.93 -6.00 -9.49
C TYR A 249 12.47 -5.26 -8.25
N ALA A 250 12.84 -3.98 -8.43
CA ALA A 250 13.41 -3.13 -7.39
C ALA A 250 12.57 -3.11 -6.12
N LEU A 251 11.23 -3.14 -6.25
CA LEU A 251 10.31 -3.23 -5.12
C LEU A 251 10.55 -4.49 -4.27
N CYS A 252 10.55 -5.66 -4.90
CA CYS A 252 10.74 -6.94 -4.24
C CYS A 252 12.13 -7.04 -3.60
N TYR A 253 13.14 -6.49 -4.27
CA TYR A 253 14.53 -6.56 -3.82
C TYR A 253 14.87 -5.66 -2.62
N GLN A 254 13.93 -4.80 -2.18
CA GLN A 254 14.05 -4.12 -0.89
C GLN A 254 14.03 -5.11 0.29
N CYS A 255 13.27 -6.20 0.19
CA CYS A 255 13.12 -7.21 1.23
C CYS A 255 13.76 -8.56 0.85
N HIS A 256 13.82 -8.88 -0.44
CA HIS A 256 14.34 -10.14 -0.94
C HIS A 256 15.71 -10.01 -1.61
N SER A 257 16.61 -10.94 -1.34
CA SER A 257 17.93 -11.05 -1.95
C SER A 257 17.78 -11.59 -3.36
N ARG A 258 18.11 -10.76 -4.36
CA ARG A 258 18.20 -11.18 -5.75
C ARG A 258 19.10 -12.40 -5.90
N ASN A 259 20.25 -12.41 -5.24
CA ASN A 259 21.22 -13.52 -5.31
C ASN A 259 20.61 -14.84 -4.85
N SER A 260 19.79 -14.83 -3.79
CA SER A 260 19.11 -16.03 -3.30
C SER A 260 18.10 -16.57 -4.32
N ILE A 261 17.32 -15.66 -4.92
CA ILE A 261 16.29 -16.01 -5.92
C ILE A 261 16.93 -16.59 -7.19
N VAL A 262 17.93 -15.91 -7.77
CA VAL A 262 18.58 -16.37 -9.02
C VAL A 262 19.51 -17.57 -8.81
N SER A 263 19.87 -17.89 -7.57
CA SER A 263 20.64 -19.09 -7.22
C SER A 263 19.75 -20.28 -6.84
N ASN A 264 18.43 -20.19 -7.04
CA ASN A 264 17.47 -21.26 -6.80
C ASN A 264 17.39 -21.75 -5.34
N GLU A 265 17.70 -20.90 -4.35
CA GLU A 265 17.78 -21.35 -2.95
C GLU A 265 16.44 -21.82 -2.36
N SER A 266 15.30 -21.33 -2.89
CA SER A 266 13.96 -21.73 -2.45
C SER A 266 13.24 -22.67 -3.43
N PHE A 267 13.43 -22.48 -4.74
CA PHE A 267 12.82 -23.27 -5.80
C PHE A 267 13.88 -23.58 -6.88
N PRO A 268 14.16 -24.87 -7.18
CA PRO A 268 15.15 -25.30 -8.17
C PRO A 268 14.97 -24.72 -9.58
N GLY A 269 13.75 -24.31 -9.95
CA GLY A 269 13.43 -23.79 -11.28
C GLY A 269 13.44 -22.27 -11.43
N HIS A 270 13.70 -21.49 -10.37
CA HIS A 270 13.55 -20.02 -10.42
C HIS A 270 14.37 -19.39 -11.55
N LYS A 271 15.68 -19.66 -11.61
CA LYS A 271 16.57 -19.12 -12.63
C LYS A 271 16.11 -19.46 -14.04
N ARG A 272 15.64 -20.69 -14.26
CA ARG A 272 15.16 -21.11 -15.59
C ARG A 272 13.96 -20.27 -16.01
N HIS A 273 12.97 -20.06 -15.14
CA HIS A 273 11.80 -19.24 -15.45
C HIS A 273 12.17 -17.76 -15.66
N LEU A 274 13.09 -17.22 -14.85
CA LEU A 274 13.56 -15.84 -15.00
C LEU A 274 14.35 -15.63 -16.31
N ASP A 275 15.20 -16.59 -16.71
CA ASP A 275 15.91 -16.56 -18.00
C ASP A 275 14.93 -16.65 -19.19
N GLN A 276 13.78 -17.30 -18.99
CA GLN A 276 12.66 -17.35 -19.94
C GLN A 276 11.79 -16.09 -19.93
N ARG A 277 12.16 -15.08 -19.12
CA ARG A 277 11.45 -13.79 -18.99
C ARG A 277 10.03 -13.91 -18.45
N ILE A 278 9.79 -14.90 -17.61
CA ILE A 278 8.53 -15.05 -16.89
C ILE A 278 8.58 -14.12 -15.66
N PRO A 279 7.66 -13.14 -15.53
CA PRO A 279 7.70 -12.19 -14.43
C PRO A 279 7.28 -12.84 -13.10
N CYS A 280 7.73 -12.27 -11.97
CA CYS A 280 7.33 -12.77 -10.65
C CYS A 280 5.80 -12.81 -10.49
N SER A 281 5.08 -11.84 -11.09
CA SER A 281 3.62 -11.76 -11.09
C SER A 281 2.95 -12.95 -11.75
N ALA A 282 3.60 -13.63 -12.70
CA ALA A 282 3.03 -14.79 -13.39
C ALA A 282 2.63 -15.89 -12.40
N CYS A 283 3.41 -16.03 -11.31
CA CYS A 283 3.18 -17.03 -10.27
C CYS A 283 2.74 -16.44 -8.93
N HIS A 284 3.31 -15.31 -8.51
CA HIS A 284 3.15 -14.80 -7.14
C HIS A 284 2.18 -13.64 -7.04
N ASP A 285 1.26 -13.76 -6.08
CA ASP A 285 0.48 -12.65 -5.54
C ASP A 285 1.34 -11.78 -4.61
N ALA A 286 1.25 -10.46 -4.77
CA ALA A 286 2.00 -9.53 -3.94
C ALA A 286 1.32 -9.31 -2.57
N HIS A 287 0.06 -9.67 -2.39
CA HIS A 287 -0.62 -9.51 -1.11
C HIS A 287 -0.71 -10.83 -0.36
N GLY A 288 -1.65 -11.69 -0.75
CA GLY A 288 -1.93 -12.93 -0.07
C GLY A 288 -3.24 -13.55 -0.53
N ILE A 289 -3.64 -14.60 0.16
CA ILE A 289 -4.76 -15.45 -0.25
C ILE A 289 -5.70 -15.57 0.93
N SER A 290 -6.99 -15.33 0.68
CA SER A 290 -8.01 -15.50 1.71
C SER A 290 -8.05 -16.93 2.22
N SER A 291 -8.30 -17.08 3.51
CA SER A 291 -8.59 -18.36 4.17
C SER A 291 -9.75 -19.13 3.54
N ALA A 292 -10.67 -18.44 2.84
CA ALA A 292 -11.79 -19.07 2.12
C ALA A 292 -11.41 -19.59 0.72
N GLN A 293 -10.22 -19.26 0.21
CA GLN A 293 -9.84 -19.48 -1.19
C GLN A 293 -8.56 -20.30 -1.37
N GLY A 294 -7.91 -20.72 -0.29
CA GLY A 294 -6.74 -21.59 -0.33
C GLY A 294 -6.51 -22.30 1.02
N ASN A 295 -5.46 -23.11 1.09
CA ASN A 295 -5.10 -23.94 2.24
C ASN A 295 -3.59 -24.20 2.28
N SER A 296 -3.10 -24.95 3.27
CA SER A 296 -1.67 -25.14 3.44
C SER A 296 -0.96 -25.86 2.28
N THR A 297 -1.71 -26.53 1.39
CA THR A 297 -1.13 -27.24 0.23
C THR A 297 -1.44 -26.58 -1.11
N ASN A 298 -2.42 -25.68 -1.21
CA ASN A 298 -2.71 -24.90 -2.41
C ASN A 298 -2.60 -23.40 -2.15
N HIS A 299 -2.04 -22.64 -3.09
CA HIS A 299 -1.77 -21.22 -2.89
C HIS A 299 -0.91 -20.89 -1.65
N SER A 300 -0.08 -21.84 -1.19
CA SER A 300 1.04 -21.52 -0.29
C SER A 300 2.10 -20.71 -1.06
N HIS A 301 3.04 -20.10 -0.33
CA HIS A 301 4.13 -19.30 -0.93
C HIS A 301 3.67 -18.18 -1.88
N LEU A 302 2.49 -17.61 -1.62
CA LEU A 302 1.85 -16.58 -2.44
C LEU A 302 1.54 -17.04 -3.88
N ILE A 303 1.51 -18.33 -4.17
CA ILE A 303 1.30 -18.80 -5.55
C ILE A 303 -0.17 -18.64 -5.95
N ASN A 304 -0.44 -17.72 -6.87
CA ASN A 304 -1.75 -17.43 -7.46
C ASN A 304 -1.51 -16.92 -8.87
N PHE A 305 -1.72 -17.78 -9.86
CA PHE A 305 -1.23 -17.54 -11.21
C PHE A 305 -1.92 -16.32 -11.86
N ASP A 306 -1.15 -15.56 -12.63
CA ASP A 306 -1.68 -14.55 -13.55
C ASP A 306 -2.22 -15.26 -14.80
N THR A 307 -3.54 -15.32 -14.90
CA THR A 307 -4.26 -15.97 -16.01
C THR A 307 -4.16 -15.20 -17.33
N GLY A 308 -3.55 -14.01 -17.35
CA GLY A 308 -3.13 -13.35 -18.57
C GLY A 308 -1.84 -13.91 -19.19
N ILE A 309 -1.08 -14.71 -18.43
CA ILE A 309 0.21 -15.29 -18.83
C ILE A 309 0.17 -16.82 -18.75
N VAL A 310 -0.50 -17.37 -17.74
CA VAL A 310 -0.51 -18.79 -17.40
C VAL A 310 -1.89 -19.38 -17.69
N ASP A 311 -1.90 -20.40 -18.53
CA ASP A 311 -3.11 -21.12 -18.93
C ASP A 311 -3.29 -22.40 -18.10
N LYS A 312 -4.52 -22.95 -18.16
CA LYS A 312 -4.79 -24.30 -17.67
C LYS A 312 -4.00 -25.32 -18.49
N ASP A 313 -3.54 -26.38 -17.84
CA ASP A 313 -2.95 -27.53 -18.50
C ASP A 313 -3.97 -28.10 -19.52
N PRO A 314 -3.63 -28.17 -20.84
CA PRO A 314 -4.55 -28.65 -21.85
C PRO A 314 -4.93 -30.13 -21.69
N GLY A 315 -4.10 -30.93 -21.02
CA GLY A 315 -4.37 -32.34 -20.79
C GLY A 315 -5.39 -32.59 -19.67
N THR A 316 -5.26 -31.87 -18.55
CA THR A 316 -6.11 -32.07 -17.36
C THR A 316 -7.21 -31.03 -17.18
N GLY A 317 -7.09 -29.87 -17.84
CA GLY A 317 -7.99 -28.72 -17.65
C GLY A 317 -7.79 -27.98 -16.32
N LEU A 318 -6.71 -28.28 -15.58
CA LEU A 318 -6.42 -27.72 -14.26
C LEU A 318 -5.38 -26.59 -14.35
N LEU A 319 -5.52 -25.60 -13.48
CA LEU A 319 -4.50 -24.61 -13.16
C LEU A 319 -4.25 -24.72 -11.66
N LYS A 320 -3.13 -25.32 -11.26
CA LYS A 320 -2.90 -25.70 -9.85
C LYS A 320 -1.42 -25.70 -9.51
N PHE A 321 -1.12 -25.15 -8.33
CA PHE A 321 0.09 -25.43 -7.59
C PHE A 321 -0.24 -26.29 -6.37
N GLU A 322 0.62 -27.26 -6.08
CA GLU A 322 0.52 -28.10 -4.89
C GLU A 322 1.86 -28.16 -4.16
N ASP A 323 1.84 -27.76 -2.89
CA ASP A 323 2.96 -27.82 -1.97
C ASP A 323 3.09 -29.24 -1.41
N LEU A 324 4.26 -29.85 -1.64
CA LEU A 324 4.60 -31.20 -1.20
C LEU A 324 5.62 -31.19 -0.04
N GLY A 325 5.84 -30.01 0.55
CA GLY A 325 6.75 -29.78 1.67
C GLY A 325 8.02 -29.04 1.28
N ILE A 326 9.04 -29.17 2.14
CA ILE A 326 10.27 -28.36 2.04
C ILE A 326 10.93 -28.52 0.66
N GLN A 327 10.93 -27.43 -0.11
CA GLN A 327 11.53 -27.34 -1.44
C GLN A 327 11.01 -28.40 -2.43
N LYS A 328 9.76 -28.84 -2.23
CA LYS A 328 9.08 -29.80 -3.10
C LYS A 328 7.69 -29.29 -3.38
N GLY A 329 7.33 -29.24 -4.65
CA GLY A 329 5.99 -28.89 -5.08
C GLY A 329 5.75 -29.43 -6.46
N GLN A 330 4.54 -29.27 -6.96
CA GLN A 330 4.21 -29.60 -8.33
C GLN A 330 3.25 -28.58 -8.93
N CYS A 331 3.40 -28.36 -10.23
CA CYS A 331 2.55 -27.48 -11.01
C CYS A 331 1.74 -28.29 -12.04
N THR A 332 0.48 -27.93 -12.20
CA THR A 332 -0.39 -28.40 -13.29
C THR A 332 -0.92 -27.18 -14.00
N LEU A 333 -0.30 -26.81 -15.12
CA LEU A 333 -0.56 -25.58 -15.88
C LEU A 333 0.06 -25.65 -17.28
N GLN A 334 -0.22 -24.65 -18.12
CA GLN A 334 0.56 -24.37 -19.33
C GLN A 334 1.09 -22.93 -19.28
N CYS A 335 2.35 -22.72 -19.66
CA CYS A 335 2.95 -21.39 -19.76
C CYS A 335 3.85 -21.32 -21.00
N HIS A 336 3.62 -20.34 -21.89
CA HIS A 336 4.34 -20.19 -23.17
C HIS A 336 4.43 -21.48 -23.99
N GLY A 337 3.35 -22.28 -23.99
CA GLY A 337 3.27 -23.57 -24.69
C GLY A 337 3.99 -24.74 -24.01
N GLN A 338 4.70 -24.51 -22.91
CA GLN A 338 5.26 -25.57 -22.07
C GLN A 338 4.18 -26.11 -21.13
N GLN A 339 3.93 -27.41 -21.22
CA GLN A 339 2.93 -28.09 -20.42
C GLN A 339 3.58 -28.66 -19.16
N HIS A 340 3.01 -28.33 -18.01
CA HIS A 340 3.30 -28.94 -16.72
C HIS A 340 2.09 -29.78 -16.33
N SER A 341 2.22 -31.11 -16.31
CA SER A 341 1.13 -32.02 -15.92
C SER A 341 1.51 -32.78 -14.65
N ALA A 342 1.16 -32.21 -13.49
CA ALA A 342 1.69 -32.61 -12.19
C ALA A 342 3.23 -32.69 -12.19
N GLU A 343 3.88 -31.71 -12.84
CA GLU A 343 5.33 -31.66 -12.92
C GLU A 343 5.89 -31.19 -11.59
N GLY A 344 6.60 -32.09 -10.91
CA GLY A 344 7.23 -31.84 -9.63
C GLY A 344 8.67 -31.37 -9.73
N TYR A 345 9.22 -30.91 -8.60
CA TYR A 345 10.62 -30.55 -8.44
C TYR A 345 11.20 -30.99 -7.10
#